data_AF-A0A953DC22-F1
#
_entry.id   AF-A0A953DC22-F1
#
_cell.length_a   1.000
_cell.length_b   1.000
_cell.length_c   1.000
_cell.angle_alpha   90.00
_cell.angle_beta   90.00
_cell.angle_gamma   90.00
#
_symmetry.space_group_name_H-M   'P 1'
#
loop_
_entity.id
_entity.type
_entity.pdbx_description
1 polymer ?
#
loop_
_entity_poly.entity_id
_entity_poly.type
_entity_poly.pdbx_seq_one_letter_code
_entity_poly.pdbx_strand_id
1 'polypeptide(L)'
;MTSPEKERGALEAQSLIEALIGIQQRLVERLEGLRSALGDGDLDAVAEVVRHVLTLCADAAGIQDRLESQFAALDDTARTALSARLRDLEREAGRVALLRDQMDDLINALTGVTHETIIANDELARRLAGYRPGAQVRVRPHLLDHTA
;
A
#
# COMPACT_ATOMS: atom_id res chain seq x y z
N MET A 1 12.23 -37.92 22.80
CA MET A 1 12.85 -37.88 21.47
C MET A 1 11.80 -37.36 20.50
N THR A 2 12.05 -36.23 19.84
CA THR A 2 11.15 -35.65 18.82
C THR A 2 11.19 -36.53 17.58
N SER A 3 10.02 -36.79 16.98
CA SER A 3 9.93 -37.54 15.71
C SER A 3 10.53 -36.69 14.59
N PRO A 4 11.33 -37.26 13.66
CA PRO A 4 11.91 -36.52 12.54
C PRO A 4 10.86 -35.82 11.65
N GLU A 5 9.62 -36.30 11.63
CA GLU A 5 8.50 -35.64 10.93
C GLU A 5 8.11 -34.31 11.57
N LYS A 6 8.18 -34.20 12.90
CA LYS A 6 7.87 -32.96 13.63
C LYS A 6 8.96 -31.90 13.42
N GLU A 7 10.22 -32.33 13.39
CA GLU A 7 11.35 -31.45 13.09
C GLU A 7 11.26 -30.91 11.66
N ARG A 8 10.84 -31.76 10.71
CA ARG A 8 10.60 -31.35 9.32
C ARG A 8 9.47 -30.33 9.19
N GLY A 9 8.36 -30.52 9.91
CA GLY A 9 7.24 -29.56 9.94
C GLY A 9 7.64 -28.21 10.52
N ALA A 10 8.43 -28.19 11.59
CA ALA A 10 8.93 -26.95 12.20
C ALA A 10 9.87 -26.18 11.26
N LEU A 11 10.76 -26.88 10.54
CA LEU A 11 11.65 -26.27 9.55
C LEU A 11 10.86 -25.72 8.35
N GLU A 12 9.84 -26.45 7.86
CA GLU A 12 8.99 -25.97 6.78
C GLU A 12 8.21 -24.70 7.21
N ALA A 13 7.63 -24.69 8.41
CA ALA A 13 6.96 -23.52 8.95
C ALA A 13 7.92 -22.32 9.10
N GLN A 14 9.16 -22.56 9.53
CA GLN A 14 10.19 -21.51 9.58
C GLN A 14 10.46 -20.91 8.19
N SER A 15 10.69 -21.75 7.18
CA SER A 15 10.94 -21.26 5.81
C SER A 15 9.74 -20.49 5.23
N LEU A 16 8.51 -20.91 5.53
CA LEU A 16 7.30 -20.19 5.12
C LEU A 16 7.20 -18.82 5.81
N ILE A 17 7.51 -18.71 7.11
CA ILE A 17 7.56 -17.42 7.83
C ILE A 17 8.63 -16.50 7.22
N GLU A 18 9.83 -17.02 6.96
CA GLU A 18 10.92 -16.24 6.35
C GLU A 18 10.56 -15.75 4.94
N ALA A 19 9.88 -16.57 4.15
CA ALA A 19 9.36 -16.17 2.85
C ALA A 19 8.32 -15.04 2.97
N LEU A 20 7.39 -15.13 3.92
CA LEU A 20 6.42 -14.06 4.18
C LEU A 20 7.10 -12.76 4.61
N ILE A 21 8.07 -12.81 5.52
CA ILE A 21 8.86 -11.62 5.92
C ILE A 21 9.48 -10.96 4.68
N GLY A 22 10.12 -11.76 3.82
CA GLY A 22 10.71 -11.24 2.59
C GLY A 22 9.69 -10.65 1.60
N ILE A 23 8.45 -11.15 1.58
CA ILE A 23 7.37 -10.54 0.80
C ILE A 23 6.91 -9.22 1.43
N GLN A 24 6.72 -9.17 2.75
CA GLN A 24 6.33 -7.93 3.45
C GLN A 24 7.38 -6.83 3.26
N GLN A 25 8.66 -7.15 3.35
CA GLN A 25 9.75 -6.18 3.07
C GLN A 25 9.70 -5.64 1.64
N ARG A 26 9.47 -6.52 0.65
CA ARG A 26 9.29 -6.09 -0.75
C ARG A 26 8.02 -5.25 -0.93
N LEU A 27 6.93 -5.57 -0.23
CA LEU A 27 5.72 -4.75 -0.24
C LEU A 27 5.99 -3.35 0.30
N VAL A 28 6.75 -3.22 1.39
CA VAL A 28 7.19 -1.91 1.93
C VAL A 28 7.92 -1.11 0.85
N GLU A 29 8.94 -1.69 0.21
CA GLU A 29 9.70 -1.01 -0.85
C GLU A 29 8.80 -0.56 -2.02
N ARG A 30 7.85 -1.40 -2.42
CA ARG A 30 6.91 -1.06 -3.49
C ARG A 30 5.92 0.03 -3.09
N LEU A 31 5.39 0.02 -1.87
CA LEU A 31 4.48 1.05 -1.39
C LEU A 31 5.18 2.41 -1.23
N GLU A 32 6.44 2.42 -0.79
CA GLU A 32 7.25 3.64 -0.79
C GLU A 32 7.47 4.18 -2.21
N GLY A 33 7.73 3.30 -3.18
CA GLY A 33 7.82 3.66 -4.59
C GLY A 33 6.49 4.21 -5.15
N LEU A 34 5.36 3.60 -4.78
CA LEU A 34 4.03 4.06 -5.18
C LEU A 34 3.75 5.46 -4.65
N ARG A 35 4.12 5.74 -3.40
CA ARG A 35 3.98 7.06 -2.79
C ARG A 35 4.80 8.12 -3.54
N SER A 36 6.03 7.79 -3.96
CA SER A 36 6.84 8.69 -4.77
C SER A 36 6.20 8.96 -6.13
N ALA A 37 5.78 7.91 -6.84
CA ALA A 37 5.17 8.04 -8.15
C ALA A 37 3.86 8.85 -8.13
N LEU A 38 3.05 8.69 -7.07
CA LEU A 38 1.88 9.54 -6.83
C LEU A 38 2.25 11.00 -6.61
N GLY A 39 3.33 11.27 -5.86
CA GLY A 39 3.84 12.64 -5.65
C GLY A 39 4.33 13.30 -6.93
N ASP A 40 4.92 12.52 -7.84
CA ASP A 40 5.43 13.00 -9.13
C ASP A 40 4.35 13.05 -10.23
N GLY A 41 3.17 12.47 -9.98
CA GLY A 41 2.09 12.36 -10.96
C GLY A 41 2.36 11.37 -12.09
N ASP A 42 3.32 10.46 -11.92
CA ASP A 42 3.68 9.43 -12.91
C ASP A 42 2.70 8.25 -12.84
N LEU A 43 1.62 8.36 -13.61
CA LEU A 43 0.55 7.35 -13.63
C LEU A 43 1.00 6.00 -14.21
N ASP A 44 2.00 5.99 -15.09
CA ASP A 44 2.53 4.75 -15.66
C ASP A 44 3.34 3.98 -14.61
N ALA A 45 4.19 4.68 -13.86
CA ALA A 45 4.92 4.10 -12.73
C ALA A 45 3.95 3.63 -11.62
N VAL A 46 2.89 4.40 -11.33
CA VAL A 46 1.82 3.98 -10.41
C VAL A 46 1.20 2.66 -10.85
N ALA A 47 0.83 2.52 -12.12
CA ALA A 47 0.21 1.31 -12.65
C ALA A 47 1.14 0.10 -12.61
N GLU A 48 2.43 0.28 -12.88
CA GLU A 48 3.45 -0.77 -12.77
C GLU A 48 3.59 -1.25 -11.33
N VAL A 49 3.71 -0.31 -10.38
CA VAL A 49 3.89 -0.63 -8.96
C VAL A 49 2.65 -1.35 -8.40
N VAL A 50 1.43 -0.91 -8.74
CA VAL A 50 0.19 -1.59 -8.34
C VAL A 50 0.17 -3.04 -8.84
N ARG A 51 0.59 -3.31 -10.07
CA ARG A 51 0.64 -4.67 -10.63
C ARG A 51 1.60 -5.57 -9.85
N HIS A 52 2.76 -5.03 -9.47
CA HIS A 52 3.73 -5.76 -8.65
C HIS A 52 3.21 -6.02 -7.23
N VAL A 53 2.56 -5.04 -6.60
CA VAL A 53 1.92 -5.20 -5.29
C VAL A 53 0.86 -6.31 -5.33
N LEU A 54 -0.01 -6.34 -6.35
CA LEU A 54 -1.02 -7.39 -6.51
C LEU A 54 -0.40 -8.79 -6.63
N THR A 55 0.70 -8.90 -7.37
CA THR A 55 1.44 -10.17 -7.50
C THR A 55 1.99 -10.64 -6.15
N LEU A 56 2.66 -9.74 -5.42
CA LEU A 56 3.20 -10.03 -4.08
C LEU A 56 2.10 -10.42 -3.08
N CYS A 57 0.93 -9.78 -3.14
CA CYS A 57 -0.22 -10.14 -2.30
C CYS A 57 -0.75 -11.54 -2.62
N ALA A 58 -0.83 -11.92 -3.90
CA ALA A 58 -1.25 -13.25 -4.31
C ALA A 58 -0.25 -14.32 -3.81
N ASP A 59 1.05 -14.06 -3.95
CA ASP A 59 2.10 -14.96 -3.44
C ASP A 59 2.03 -15.08 -1.91
N ALA A 60 1.82 -13.97 -1.20
CA ALA A 60 1.67 -13.97 0.25
C ALA A 60 0.48 -14.81 0.72
N ALA A 61 -0.68 -14.68 0.05
CA ALA A 61 -1.89 -15.44 0.39
C ALA A 61 -1.65 -16.96 0.27
N GLY A 62 -1.04 -17.41 -0.83
CA GLY A 62 -0.72 -18.82 -1.01
C GLY A 62 0.25 -19.39 0.03
N ILE A 63 1.20 -18.57 0.50
CA ILE A 63 2.13 -18.98 1.57
C ILE A 63 1.43 -18.97 2.94
N GLN A 64 0.51 -18.02 3.20
CA GLN A 64 -0.27 -17.96 4.44
C GLN A 64 -1.17 -19.19 4.61
N ASP A 65 -1.91 -19.59 3.58
CA ASP A 65 -2.78 -20.78 3.64
C ASP A 65 -1.98 -22.06 3.99
N ARG A 66 -0.78 -22.17 3.39
CA ARG A 66 0.13 -23.28 3.65
C ARG A 66 0.74 -23.20 5.05
N LEU A 67 1.08 -22.00 5.52
CA LEU A 67 1.60 -21.78 6.87
C LEU A 67 0.56 -22.13 7.94
N GLU A 68 -0.70 -21.74 7.76
CA GLU A 68 -1.80 -22.06 8.68
C GLU A 68 -1.98 -23.57 8.83
N SER A 69 -1.96 -24.29 7.70
CA SER A 69 -2.02 -25.75 7.67
C SER A 69 -0.87 -26.42 8.43
N GLN A 70 0.35 -25.88 8.32
CA GLN A 70 1.52 -26.40 9.05
C GLN A 70 1.44 -26.07 10.55
N PHE A 71 1.01 -24.86 10.92
CA PHE A 71 0.90 -24.43 12.32
C PHE A 71 -0.10 -25.25 13.13
N ALA A 72 -1.19 -25.68 12.49
CA ALA A 72 -2.17 -26.58 13.11
C ALA A 72 -1.55 -27.92 13.54
N ALA A 73 -0.53 -28.39 12.82
CA ALA A 73 0.15 -29.66 13.07
C ALA A 73 1.35 -29.55 14.05
N LEU A 74 1.81 -28.34 14.38
CA LEU A 74 2.94 -28.13 15.30
C LEU A 74 2.54 -28.33 16.77
N ASP A 75 3.49 -28.79 17.59
CA ASP A 75 3.35 -28.79 19.05
C ASP A 75 3.82 -27.46 19.68
N ASP A 76 3.49 -27.25 20.95
CA ASP A 76 3.73 -25.97 21.63
C ASP A 76 5.22 -25.62 21.76
N THR A 77 6.10 -26.62 21.83
CA THR A 77 7.54 -26.40 21.84
C THR A 77 8.01 -25.85 20.49
N ALA A 78 7.57 -26.44 19.38
CA ALA A 78 7.88 -25.93 18.04
C ALA A 78 7.30 -24.52 17.81
N ARG A 79 6.06 -24.26 18.25
CA ARG A 79 5.46 -22.91 18.17
C ARG A 79 6.25 -21.88 18.95
N THR A 80 6.70 -22.24 20.15
CA THR A 80 7.51 -21.36 21.00
C THR A 80 8.86 -21.03 20.33
N ALA A 81 9.48 -22.00 19.67
CA ALA A 81 10.72 -21.78 18.92
C ALA A 81 10.55 -20.79 17.75
N LEU A 82 9.37 -20.76 17.12
CA LEU A 82 9.05 -19.84 16.02
C LEU A 82 8.61 -18.44 16.48
N SER A 83 8.37 -18.24 17.78
CA SER A 83 7.78 -17.01 18.33
C SER A 83 8.53 -15.72 17.96
N ALA A 84 9.87 -15.76 17.95
CA ALA A 84 10.67 -14.61 17.56
C ALA A 84 10.43 -14.21 16.09
N ARG A 85 10.38 -15.19 15.18
CA ARG A 85 10.14 -14.95 13.75
C ARG A 85 8.71 -14.52 13.47
N LEU A 86 7.74 -15.02 14.23
CA LEU A 86 6.36 -14.54 14.14
C LEU A 86 6.26 -13.06 14.54
N ARG A 87 6.97 -12.62 15.58
CA ARG A 87 7.03 -11.19 15.94
C ARG A 87 7.68 -10.34 14.86
N ASP A 88 8.72 -10.86 14.19
CA ASP A 88 9.33 -10.17 13.05
C ASP A 88 8.34 -10.03 11.89
N LEU A 89 7.58 -11.09 11.60
CA LEU A 89 6.51 -11.07 10.58
C LEU A 89 5.41 -10.07 10.95
N GLU A 90 4.93 -10.06 12.19
CA GLU A 90 3.94 -9.09 12.68
C GLU A 90 4.45 -7.66 12.56
N ARG A 91 5.72 -7.43 12.88
CA ARG A 91 6.35 -6.12 12.73
C ARG A 91 6.36 -5.65 11.28
N GLU A 92 6.76 -6.49 10.34
CA GLU A 92 6.77 -6.13 8.91
C GLU A 92 5.35 -5.95 8.36
N ALA A 93 4.40 -6.80 8.75
CA ALA A 93 2.99 -6.63 8.41
C ALA A 93 2.42 -5.29 8.93
N GLY A 94 2.81 -4.88 10.15
CA GLY A 94 2.46 -3.58 10.71
C GLY A 94 3.01 -2.40 9.91
N ARG A 95 4.22 -2.52 9.36
CA ARG A 95 4.80 -1.49 8.46
C ARG A 95 4.04 -1.39 7.15
N VAL A 96 3.67 -2.52 6.55
CA VAL A 96 2.85 -2.55 5.34
C VAL A 96 1.47 -1.92 5.58
N ALA A 97 0.83 -2.23 6.71
CA ALA A 97 -0.45 -1.63 7.08
C ALA A 97 -0.36 -0.10 7.23
N LEU A 98 0.66 0.39 7.94
CA LEU A 98 0.89 1.83 8.09
C LEU A 98 1.09 2.54 6.74
N LEU A 99 1.90 1.95 5.84
CA LEU A 99 2.14 2.53 4.53
C LEU A 99 0.86 2.54 3.68
N ARG A 100 0.09 1.44 3.68
CA ARG A 100 -1.20 1.38 2.99
C ARG A 100 -2.14 2.49 3.47
N ASP A 101 -2.26 2.69 4.78
CA ASP A 101 -3.15 3.72 5.32
C ASP A 101 -2.69 5.13 4.88
N GLN A 102 -1.38 5.40 4.86
CA GLN A 102 -0.83 6.65 4.32
C GLN A 102 -1.11 6.83 2.82
N MET A 103 -1.14 5.74 2.06
CA MET A 103 -1.47 5.77 0.64
C MET A 103 -2.94 6.08 0.40
N ASP A 104 -3.84 5.49 1.20
CA ASP A 104 -5.27 5.76 1.13
C ASP A 104 -5.55 7.24 1.43
N ASP A 105 -4.87 7.83 2.41
CA ASP A 105 -4.96 9.26 2.72
C ASP A 105 -4.53 10.15 1.53
N LEU A 106 -3.43 9.81 0.85
CA LEU A 106 -2.95 10.54 -0.33
C LEU A 106 -3.92 10.44 -1.51
N ILE A 107 -4.47 9.25 -1.76
CA ILE A 107 -5.47 9.03 -2.81
C ILE A 107 -6.74 9.84 -2.52
N ASN A 108 -7.18 9.87 -1.26
CA ASN A 108 -8.33 10.66 -0.84
C ASN A 108 -8.08 12.17 -1.03
N ALA A 109 -6.90 12.66 -0.65
CA ALA A 109 -6.51 14.06 -0.87
C ALA A 109 -6.48 14.43 -2.36
N LEU A 110 -5.88 13.58 -3.20
CA LEU A 110 -5.84 13.76 -4.67
C LEU A 110 -7.26 13.81 -5.27
N THR A 111 -8.15 12.93 -4.81
CA THR A 111 -9.55 12.91 -5.24
C THR A 111 -10.27 14.21 -4.87
N GLY A 112 -10.04 14.73 -3.66
CA GLY A 112 -10.57 16.03 -3.21
C GLY A 112 -10.11 17.19 -4.09
N VAL A 113 -8.79 17.32 -4.31
CA VAL A 113 -8.21 18.37 -5.17
C VAL A 113 -8.75 18.28 -6.60
N THR A 114 -8.87 17.06 -7.15
CA THR A 114 -9.41 16.85 -8.50
C THR A 114 -10.86 17.31 -8.59
N HIS A 115 -11.68 17.00 -7.59
CA HIS A 115 -13.07 17.42 -7.53
C HIS A 115 -13.21 18.95 -7.47
N GLU A 116 -12.44 19.61 -6.60
CA GLU A 116 -12.42 21.08 -6.50
C GLU A 116 -11.95 21.74 -7.80
N THR A 117 -10.94 21.14 -8.46
CA THR A 117 -10.43 21.63 -9.75
C THR A 117 -11.47 21.50 -10.85
N ILE A 118 -12.22 20.39 -10.91
CA ILE A 118 -13.33 20.23 -11.86
C ILE A 118 -14.40 21.29 -11.63
N ILE A 119 -14.81 21.52 -10.37
CA ILE A 119 -15.79 22.57 -10.03
C ILE A 119 -15.28 23.95 -10.44
N ALA A 120 -14.02 24.26 -10.14
CA ALA A 120 -13.41 25.54 -10.50
C ALA A 120 -13.36 25.73 -12.03
N ASN A 121 -13.04 24.68 -12.78
CA ASN A 121 -13.03 24.69 -14.24
C ASN A 121 -14.43 24.84 -14.83
N ASP A 122 -15.45 24.18 -14.28
CA ASP A 122 -16.84 24.32 -14.71
C ASP A 122 -17.38 25.72 -14.42
N GLU A 123 -17.00 26.33 -13.30
CA GLU A 123 -17.31 27.72 -12.99
C GLU A 123 -16.60 28.68 -13.95
N LEU A 124 -15.32 28.45 -14.25
CA LEU A 124 -14.57 29.23 -15.24
C LEU A 124 -15.20 29.12 -16.63
N ALA A 125 -15.54 27.92 -17.07
CA ALA A 125 -16.20 27.66 -18.36
C ALA A 125 -17.56 28.37 -18.45
N ARG A 126 -18.38 28.34 -17.38
CA ARG A 126 -19.63 29.10 -17.30
C ARG A 126 -19.42 30.61 -17.41
N ARG A 127 -18.39 31.15 -16.74
CA ARG A 127 -18.03 32.59 -16.81
C ARG A 127 -17.52 32.98 -18.19
N LEU A 128 -16.76 32.10 -18.85
CA LEU A 128 -16.26 32.32 -20.21
C LEU A 128 -17.35 32.20 -21.28
N ALA A 129 -18.35 31.34 -21.11
CA ALA A 129 -19.48 31.22 -22.04
C ALA A 129 -20.29 32.52 -22.16
N GLY A 130 -20.29 33.36 -21.13
CA GLY A 130 -20.90 34.69 -21.14
C GLY A 130 -19.93 35.84 -21.48
N TYR A 131 -18.66 35.54 -21.76
CA TYR A 131 -17.64 36.56 -21.97
C TYR A 131 -17.78 37.22 -23.36
N ARG A 132 -17.83 38.55 -23.38
CA ARG A 132 -17.68 39.36 -24.59
C ARG A 132 -16.32 40.06 -24.55
N PRO A 133 -15.52 40.02 -25.63
CA PRO A 133 -14.24 40.74 -25.68
C PRO A 133 -14.42 42.23 -25.32
N GLY A 134 -13.67 42.72 -24.35
CA GLY A 134 -13.78 44.09 -23.81
C GLY A 134 -14.52 44.22 -22.47
N ALA A 135 -15.18 43.17 -21.98
CA ALA A 135 -15.74 43.15 -20.64
C ALA A 135 -14.63 42.90 -19.59
N GLN A 136 -14.51 43.76 -18.57
CA GLN A 136 -13.61 43.52 -17.44
C GLN A 136 -14.12 42.36 -16.59
N VAL A 137 -13.42 41.21 -16.65
CA VAL A 137 -13.67 40.10 -15.72
C VAL A 137 -12.85 40.34 -14.47
N ARG A 138 -13.52 40.57 -13.33
CA ARG A 138 -12.86 40.54 -12.02
C ARG A 138 -12.43 39.10 -11.73
N VAL A 139 -11.15 38.81 -11.92
CA VAL A 139 -10.52 37.59 -11.41
C VAL A 139 -10.40 37.76 -9.90
N ARG A 140 -11.14 36.96 -9.13
CA ARG A 140 -10.91 36.84 -7.69
C ARG A 140 -9.74 35.88 -7.48
N PRO A 141 -8.66 36.29 -6.81
CA PRO A 141 -7.50 35.43 -6.57
C PRO A 141 -7.83 34.53 -5.38
N HIS A 142 -8.39 33.35 -5.62
CA HIS A 142 -8.64 32.37 -4.56
C HIS A 142 -8.01 31.00 -4.86
N LEU A 143 -6.86 30.99 -5.56
CA LEU A 143 -6.11 29.75 -5.84
C LEU A 143 -4.61 29.86 -5.50
N LEU A 144 -4.19 30.85 -4.69
CA LEU A 144 -2.78 31.03 -4.32
C LEU A 144 -2.49 31.07 -2.81
N ASP A 145 -3.46 30.75 -1.93
CA ASP A 145 -3.23 30.74 -0.47
C ASP A 145 -3.18 29.30 0.10
N HIS A 146 -2.30 28.45 -0.44
CA HIS A 146 -1.92 27.18 0.21
C HIS A 146 -0.42 27.11 0.56
N THR A 147 0.25 28.26 0.66
CA THR A 147 1.55 28.34 1.34
C THR A 147 1.49 29.42 2.42
N ALA A 148 1.08 29.01 3.62
CA ALA A 148 1.45 29.64 4.88
C ALA A 148 1.69 28.53 5.90
#